data_AF-A0A520INE2-F1
#
_entry.id   AF-A0A520INE2-F1
#
_cell.length_a   1.000
_cell.length_b   1.000
_cell.length_c   1.000
_cell.angle_alpha   90.00
_cell.angle_beta   90.00
_cell.angle_gamma   90.00
#
_symmetry.space_group_name_H-M   'P 1'
#
loop_
_entity.id
_entity.type
_entity.pdbx_description
1 polymer ?
#
loop_
_entity_poly.entity_id
_entity_poly.type
_entity_poly.pdbx_seq_one_letter_code
_entity_poly.pdbx_strand_id
1 'polypeptide(L)' 'HHVVHTPAYQHFDAIIRNARLFRGTWGRWCMDYWLGHFAECGLIAWDADTITVLRRPTAEEVAASKMPPEVLFS' A
#
# COMPACT_ATOMS: atom_id res chain seq x y z
N HIS A 1 13.43 9.33 -10.51
CA HIS A 1 14.01 8.41 -9.52
C HIS A 1 13.26 8.60 -8.21
N HIS A 2 12.32 7.72 -7.89
CA HIS A 2 11.68 7.69 -6.56
C HIS A 2 12.03 6.37 -5.92
N VAL A 3 13.14 6.38 -5.18
CA VAL A 3 13.54 5.25 -4.34
C VAL A 3 12.87 5.48 -2.99
N VAL A 4 11.62 5.06 -2.87
CA VAL A 4 11.00 4.91 -1.55
C VAL A 4 11.17 3.44 -1.18
N HIS A 5 12.19 3.21 -0.34
CA HIS A 5 12.56 1.90 0.17
C HIS A 5 11.45 1.32 1.06
N THR A 6 11.25 0.01 0.88
CA THR A 6 10.43 -0.90 1.70
C THR A 6 8.91 -0.66 1.60
N PRO A 7 8.17 -1.48 0.82
CA PRO A 7 6.72 -1.46 0.88
C PRO A 7 6.26 -1.77 2.29
N ALA A 8 5.48 -0.89 2.89
CA ALA A 8 4.91 -1.07 4.22
C ALA A 8 3.82 -2.16 4.17
N TYR A 9 4.20 -3.42 3.94
CA TYR A 9 3.31 -4.57 3.98
C TYR A 9 2.63 -4.69 5.34
N GLN A 10 3.30 -4.24 6.42
CA GLN A 10 2.71 -4.11 7.76
C GLN A 10 1.47 -3.21 7.82
N HIS A 11 1.37 -2.24 6.91
CA HIS A 11 0.25 -1.30 6.82
C HIS A 11 -0.63 -1.58 5.59
N PHE A 12 -0.53 -2.75 4.97
CA PHE A 12 -1.33 -3.10 3.79
C PHE A 12 -2.84 -2.83 3.99
N ASP A 13 -3.44 -3.43 5.03
CA ASP A 13 -4.86 -3.22 5.33
C ASP A 13 -5.15 -1.75 5.71
N ALA A 14 -4.21 -1.07 6.37
CA ALA A 14 -4.37 0.33 6.76
C ALA A 14 -4.33 1.27 5.54
N ILE A 15 -3.43 1.04 4.58
CA ILE A 15 -3.31 1.79 3.32
C ILE A 15 -4.59 1.60 2.49
N ILE A 16 -5.06 0.37 2.32
CA ILE A 16 -6.28 0.09 1.56
C ILE A 16 -7.49 0.74 2.22
N ARG A 17 -7.61 0.61 3.54
CA ARG A 17 -8.71 1.25 4.29
C ARG A 17 -8.67 2.76 4.16
N ASN A 18 -7.48 3.36 4.26
CA ASN A 18 -7.32 4.81 4.10
C ASN A 18 -7.63 5.27 2.67
N ALA A 19 -7.18 4.53 1.65
CA ALA A 19 -7.48 4.81 0.26
C ALA A 19 -8.99 4.76 -0.03
N ARG A 20 -9.68 3.73 0.50
CA ARG A 20 -11.14 3.61 0.40
C ARG A 20 -11.87 4.75 1.10
N LEU A 21 -11.45 5.09 2.32
CA LEU A 21 -12.02 6.21 3.08
C LEU A 21 -11.83 7.52 2.32
N PHE A 22 -10.61 7.78 1.87
CA PHE A 22 -10.27 8.99 1.14
C PHE A 22 -11.09 9.12 -0.15
N ARG A 23 -11.25 8.03 -0.90
CA ARG A 23 -12.13 8.05 -2.08
C ARG A 23 -13.60 8.26 -1.72
N GLY A 24 -14.10 7.64 -0.65
CA GLY A 24 -15.47 7.87 -0.20
C GLY A 24 -15.74 9.33 0.19
N THR A 25 -14.74 10.01 0.75
CA THR A 25 -14.86 11.41 1.18
C THR A 25 -14.57 12.42 0.07
N TRP A 26 -13.57 12.14 -0.78
CA TRP A 26 -13.02 13.11 -1.73
C TRP A 26 -13.21 12.74 -3.21
N GLY A 27 -13.69 11.53 -3.52
CA GLY A 27 -13.90 11.05 -4.89
C GLY A 27 -12.62 10.71 -5.68
N ARG A 28 -11.44 10.72 -5.04
CA ARG A 28 -10.16 10.37 -5.68
C ARG A 28 -9.37 9.37 -4.85
N TRP A 29 -8.45 8.65 -5.48
CA TRP A 29 -7.52 7.77 -4.76
C TRP A 29 -6.37 8.58 -4.16
N CYS A 30 -6.00 8.25 -2.92
CA CYS A 30 -4.75 8.67 -2.32
C CYS A 30 -3.78 7.49 -2.41
N MET A 31 -2.47 7.77 -2.42
CA MET A 31 -1.44 6.73 -2.43
C MET A 31 -1.49 5.82 -3.67
N ASP A 32 -1.77 6.38 -4.85
CA ASP A 32 -1.81 5.66 -6.14
C ASP A 32 -0.52 4.88 -6.41
N TYR A 33 0.64 5.41 -6.04
CA TYR A 33 1.92 4.71 -6.10
C TYR A 33 1.92 3.37 -5.33
N TRP A 34 1.36 3.36 -4.11
CA TRP A 34 1.28 2.15 -3.29
C TRP A 34 0.23 1.16 -3.82
N LEU A 35 -0.90 1.68 -4.28
CA LEU A 35 -1.95 0.86 -4.90
C LEU A 35 -1.44 0.20 -6.18
N GLY A 36 -0.72 0.95 -7.02
CA GLY A 36 -0.04 0.44 -8.20
C GLY A 36 0.95 -0.66 -7.85
N HIS A 37 1.82 -0.43 -6.86
CA HIS A 37 2.78 -1.45 -6.44
C HIS A 37 2.11 -2.73 -5.91
N PHE A 38 1.05 -2.61 -5.11
CA PHE A 38 0.29 -3.76 -4.64
C PHE A 38 -0.43 -4.49 -5.78
N ALA A 39 -0.88 -3.76 -6.81
CA ALA A 39 -1.47 -4.34 -8.00
C ALA A 39 -0.43 -5.09 -8.84
N GLU A 40 0.76 -4.51 -9.04
CA GLU A 40 1.90 -5.15 -9.71
C GLU A 40 2.38 -6.42 -8.98
N CYS A 41 2.39 -6.40 -7.64
CA CYS A 41 2.70 -7.58 -6.84
C CYS A 41 1.58 -8.65 -6.80
N GLY A 42 0.43 -8.37 -7.45
CA GLY A 42 -0.74 -9.25 -7.44
C GLY A 42 -1.36 -9.42 -6.04
N LEU A 43 -1.21 -8.43 -5.16
CA LEU A 43 -1.83 -8.39 -3.83
C LEU A 43 -3.26 -7.87 -3.92
N ILE A 44 -3.49 -6.88 -4.78
CA ILE A 44 -4.81 -6.29 -5.01
C ILE A 44 -5.12 -6.21 -6.51
N ALA A 45 -6.41 -6.22 -6.84
CA ALA A 45 -6.90 -5.67 -8.09
C ALA A 45 -7.36 -4.24 -7.80
N TRP A 46 -6.68 -3.28 -8.42
CA TRP A 46 -7.02 -1.87 -8.33
C TRP A 46 -7.63 -1.43 -9.66
N ASP A 47 -8.91 -1.11 -9.63
CA ASP A 47 -9.67 -0.53 -10.73
C ASP A 47 -9.85 0.97 -10.52
N ALA A 48 -10.30 1.67 -11.57
CA ALA A 48 -10.64 3.09 -11.50
C ALA A 48 -11.61 3.39 -10.35
N ASP A 49 -12.54 2.46 -10.06
CA ASP A 49 -13.60 2.65 -9.08
C ASP A 49 -13.62 1.65 -7.92
N THR A 50 -12.74 0.66 -7.84
CA THR A 50 -12.72 -0.23 -6.67
C THR A 50 -11.32 -0.75 -6.38
N ILE A 51 -11.09 -1.14 -5.12
CA ILE A 51 -9.92 -1.90 -4.73
C ILE A 51 -10.41 -3.24 -4.20
N THR A 52 -9.97 -4.33 -4.82
CA THR A 52 -10.28 -5.71 -4.41
C THR A 52 -9.00 -6.37 -3.91
N VAL A 53 -9.01 -6.93 -2.70
CA VAL A 53 -7.85 -7.65 -2.16
C VAL A 53 -7.85 -9.07 -2.71
N LEU A 54 -6.83 -9.42 -3.49
CA LEU A 54 -6.67 -10.76 -4.06
C LEU A 54 -5.98 -11.69 -3.06
N ARG A 55 -4.89 -11.21 -2.47
CA ARG A 55 -4.16 -11.90 -1.40
C ARG A 55 -3.55 -10.88 -0.45
N ARG A 56 -3.36 -11.28 0.81
CA ARG A 56 -2.59 -10.48 1.77
C ARG A 56 -1.11 -10.85 1.67
N PRO A 57 -0.19 -9.90 1.89
CA PRO A 57 1.22 -10.24 2.08
C PRO A 57 1.35 -11.17 3.28
N THR A 58 2.23 -12.17 3.17
CA THR A 58 2.43 -13.16 4.23
C THR A 58 3.13 -12.51 5.43
N ALA A 59 2.98 -13.12 6.60
CA ALA A 59 3.67 -12.65 7.81
C ALA A 59 5.20 -12.61 7.63
N GLU A 60 5.76 -13.48 6.78
CA GLU A 60 7.17 -13.48 6.41
C GLU A 60 7.55 -12.30 5.50
N GLU A 61 6.74 -11.95 4.51
CA GLU A 61 6.93 -10.75 3.67
C GLU A 61 6.80 -9.46 4.52
N VAL A 62 5.83 -9.43 5.44
CA VAL A 62 5.64 -8.34 6.41
C VAL A 62 6.82 -8.25 7.38
N ALA A 63 7.35 -9.39 7.84
CA ALA A 63 8.52 -9.45 8.72
C ALA A 63 9.81 -9.08 7.98
N ALA A 64 9.96 -9.47 6.72
CA ALA A 64 11.10 -9.11 5.88
C ALA A 64 11.13 -7.60 5.57
N SER A 65 9.97 -6.94 5.56
CA SER A 65 9.87 -5.48 5.48
C SER A 65 10.19 -4.75 6.79
N LYS A 66 10.45 -5.46 7.90
CA LYS A 66 10.93 -4.86 9.16
C LYS A 66 12.42 -4.53 9.04
N MET A 67 12.75 -3.42 8.41
CA MET A 67 14.06 -2.77 8.58
C MET A 67 13.87 -1.28 8.89
N PRO A 68 14.83 -0.66 9.60
CA PRO A 68 14.63 0.00 10.88
C PRO A 68 14.09 1.43 10.77
N PRO A 69 13.62 2.03 11.90
CA PRO A 69 13.14 3.41 11.95
C PRO A 69 14.31 4.39 11.89
N GLU A 70 15.01 4.46 10.75
CA GLU A 70 15.95 5.54 10.46
C GLU A 70 15.54 6.22 9.16
N VAL A 71 14.42 6.93 9.21
CA VAL A 71 14.23 8.09 8.33
C VAL A 71 13.81 9.25 9.21
N LEU A 72 14.82 9.86 9.84
CA LEU A 72 14.76 11.26 10.20
C LEU A 72 14.43 12.02 8.91
N PHE A 73 13.25 12.63 8.85
CA PHE A 73 13.01 13.72 7.93
C PHE A 73 14.11 14.78 8.15
N SER A 74 14.92 15.06 7.13
CA SER A 74 15.75 16.28 7.06
C SER A 74 15.07 17.30 6.15
#